data_AF-A0A7X7F2B2-F1
#
_entry.id   AF-A0A7X7F2B2-F1
#
_cell.length_a   1.000
_cell.length_b   1.000
_cell.length_c   1.000
_cell.angle_alpha   90.00
_cell.angle_beta   90.00
_cell.angle_gamma   90.00
#
_symmetry.space_group_name_H-M   'P 1'
#
loop_
_entity.id
_entity.type
_entity.pdbx_description
1 polymer ?
#
loop_
_entity_poly.entity_id
_entity_poly.type
_entity_poly.pdbx_seq_one_letter_code
_entity_poly.pdbx_strand_id
1 'polypeptide(L)'
;MAENAPRPLLERISKELRALRGELGESLALRWQLAVLEIKNDLRLGRRFTIASAVALVMGVTALPLLLTAFAHSLDGRLGLSTGGWLLLFGAVLAVAAPTVGWLAWHRFRRRMVGLRQTLDELHEDAVWMREWLQRDDQSPPPLDPAERESTTD
;
A
#
# COMPACT_ATOMS: atom_id res chain seq x y z
N MET A 1 31.55 39.99 39.99
CA MET A 1 31.01 38.63 40.16
C MET A 1 30.79 38.09 38.77
N ALA A 2 31.69 37.21 38.33
CA ALA A 2 31.81 36.80 36.94
C ALA A 2 30.64 35.90 36.53
N GLU A 3 30.08 36.26 35.39
CA GLU A 3 29.01 35.66 34.62
C GLU A 3 29.43 34.27 34.13
N ASN A 4 29.03 33.22 34.85
CA ASN A 4 29.21 31.83 34.42
C ASN A 4 28.15 31.50 33.37
N ALA A 5 28.45 31.81 32.11
CA ALA A 5 27.59 31.50 30.97
C ALA A 5 27.42 29.97 30.77
N PRO A 6 26.20 29.46 30.50
CA PRO A 6 25.88 28.02 30.37
C PRO A 6 26.33 27.39 29.03
N ARG A 7 27.53 27.70 28.55
CA ARG A 7 28.10 27.18 27.29
C ARG A 7 28.35 25.65 27.25
N PRO A 8 28.72 24.93 28.34
CA PRO A 8 29.05 23.50 28.23
C PRO A 8 27.82 22.57 28.12
N LEU A 9 26.64 23.03 28.54
CA LEU A 9 25.41 22.23 28.46
C LEU A 9 24.84 22.21 27.04
N LEU A 10 24.90 23.34 26.32
CA LEU A 10 24.42 23.44 24.94
C LEU A 10 25.25 22.61 23.96
N GLU A 11 26.58 22.55 24.14
CA GLU A 11 27.45 21.68 23.33
C GLU A 11 27.19 20.20 23.58
N ARG A 12 26.88 19.80 24.82
CA ARG A 12 26.51 18.42 25.14
C ARG A 12 25.19 18.03 24.50
N ILE A 13 24.18 18.90 24.63
CA ILE A 13 22.84 18.69 24.05
C ILE A 13 22.93 18.62 22.52
N SER A 14 23.72 19.47 21.87
CA SER A 14 23.86 19.43 20.40
C SER A 14 24.57 18.17 19.91
N LYS A 15 25.57 17.66 20.65
CA LYS A 15 26.23 16.39 20.37
C LYS A 15 25.30 15.20 20.53
N GLU A 16 24.53 15.16 21.61
CA GLU A 16 23.54 14.10 21.87
C GLU A 16 22.44 14.13 20.81
N LEU A 17 21.93 15.30 20.42
CA LEU A 17 20.93 15.43 19.35
C LEU A 17 21.45 14.89 18.01
N ARG A 18 22.72 15.18 17.67
CA ARG A 18 23.32 14.74 16.40
C ARG A 18 23.55 13.23 16.37
N ALA A 19 23.90 12.63 17.52
CA ALA A 19 23.99 11.18 17.67
C ALA A 19 22.61 10.51 17.55
N LEU A 20 21.61 11.03 18.27
CA LEU A 20 20.21 10.58 18.20
C LEU A 20 19.64 10.68 16.79
N ARG A 21 19.96 11.74 16.05
CA ARG A 21 19.55 11.91 14.65
C ARG A 21 20.16 10.85 13.73
N GLY A 22 21.42 10.47 13.97
CA GLY A 22 22.09 9.38 13.26
C GLY A 22 21.41 8.03 13.50
N GLU A 23 21.14 7.71 14.77
CA GLU A 23 20.45 6.47 15.16
C GLU A 23 19.00 6.41 14.65
N LEU A 24 18.27 7.53 14.70
CA LEU A 24 16.93 7.66 14.12
C LEU A 24 16.95 7.45 12.61
N GLY A 25 17.93 8.03 11.91
CA GLY A 25 18.13 7.85 10.48
C GLY A 25 18.36 6.39 10.09
N GLU A 26 19.21 5.67 10.83
CA GLU A 26 19.45 4.24 10.61
C GLU A 26 18.20 3.39 10.89
N SER A 27 17.48 3.68 11.97
CA SER A 27 16.24 2.97 12.31
C SER A 27 15.12 3.19 11.27
N LEU A 28 15.01 4.40 10.73
CA LEU A 28 14.09 4.74 9.65
C LEU A 28 14.49 4.08 8.33
N ALA A 29 15.77 4.08 7.98
CA ALA A 29 16.26 3.40 6.79
C ALA A 29 15.98 1.89 6.85
N LEU A 30 16.15 1.27 8.00
CA LEU A 30 15.80 -0.14 8.22
C LEU A 30 14.29 -0.40 8.10
N ARG A 31 13.45 0.42 8.74
CA ARG A 31 11.99 0.32 8.63
C ARG A 31 11.50 0.55 7.21
N TRP A 32 12.13 1.47 6.49
CA TRP A 32 11.85 1.74 5.09
C TRP A 32 12.20 0.55 4.19
N GLN A 33 13.39 -0.03 4.36
CA GLN A 33 13.79 -1.22 3.61
C GLN A 33 12.85 -2.40 3.86
N LEU A 34 12.37 -2.55 5.10
CA LEU A 34 11.43 -3.59 5.48
C LEU A 34 10.06 -3.38 4.83
N ALA A 35 9.54 -2.15 4.86
CA ALA A 35 8.30 -1.78 4.19
C ALA A 35 8.37 -2.01 2.67
N VAL A 36 9.48 -1.63 2.03
CA VAL A 36 9.70 -1.84 0.58
C VAL A 36 9.74 -3.34 0.25
N LEU A 37 10.36 -4.16 1.10
CA LEU A 37 10.41 -5.61 0.95
C LEU A 37 9.03 -6.25 1.12
N GLU A 38 8.26 -5.80 2.09
CA GLU A 38 6.89 -6.26 2.34
C GLU A 38 5.98 -5.95 1.14
N ILE A 39 6.04 -4.71 0.62
CA ILE A 39 5.31 -4.32 -0.60
C ILE A 39 5.71 -5.18 -1.81
N LYS A 40 7.00 -5.45 -2.00
CA LYS A 40 7.47 -6.34 -3.08
C LYS A 40 6.97 -7.77 -2.90
N ASN A 41 6.90 -8.25 -1.67
CA ASN A 41 6.41 -9.59 -1.37
C ASN A 41 4.89 -9.69 -1.61
N ASP A 42 4.13 -8.68 -1.21
CA ASP A 42 2.69 -8.58 -1.47
C ASP A 42 2.38 -8.52 -2.96
N LEU A 43 3.17 -7.79 -3.74
CA LEU A 43 3.07 -7.78 -5.20
C LEU A 43 3.35 -9.17 -5.81
N ARG A 44 4.33 -9.90 -5.26
CA ARG A 44 4.68 -11.25 -5.72
C ARG A 44 3.59 -12.27 -5.36
N LEU A 45 3.02 -12.18 -4.15
CA LEU A 45 1.86 -12.96 -3.72
C LEU A 45 0.64 -12.64 -4.58
N GLY A 46 0.40 -11.36 -4.86
CA GLY A 46 -0.64 -10.91 -5.78
C GLY A 46 -0.49 -11.53 -7.17
N ARG A 47 0.73 -11.54 -7.74
CA ARG A 47 0.99 -12.18 -9.05
C ARG A 47 0.72 -13.68 -9.04
N ARG A 48 1.16 -14.41 -8.02
CA ARG A 48 0.89 -15.86 -7.88
C ARG A 48 -0.59 -16.14 -7.75
N PHE A 49 -1.30 -15.34 -6.95
CA PHE A 49 -2.74 -15.42 -6.81
C PHE A 49 -3.46 -15.17 -8.14
N THR A 50 -3.03 -14.17 -8.92
CA THR A 50 -3.60 -13.89 -10.25
C THR A 50 -3.41 -15.06 -11.21
N ILE A 51 -2.20 -15.66 -11.23
CA ILE A 51 -1.93 -16.83 -12.08
C ILE A 51 -2.78 -18.03 -11.64
N ALA A 52 -2.80 -18.34 -10.34
CA ALA A 52 -3.60 -19.43 -9.79
C ALA A 52 -5.10 -19.23 -10.05
N SER A 53 -5.59 -18.00 -9.90
CA SER A 53 -6.98 -17.63 -10.21
C SER A 53 -7.28 -17.79 -11.69
N ALA A 54 -6.37 -17.39 -12.59
CA ALA A 54 -6.55 -17.58 -14.02
C ALA A 54 -6.61 -19.07 -14.41
N VAL A 55 -5.72 -19.90 -13.85
CA VAL A 55 -5.75 -21.36 -14.07
C VAL A 55 -7.05 -21.96 -13.54
N ALA A 56 -7.46 -21.62 -12.32
CA ALA A 56 -8.71 -22.09 -11.74
C ALA A 56 -9.93 -21.65 -12.56
N LEU A 57 -9.91 -20.42 -13.10
CA LEU A 57 -10.95 -19.92 -13.99
C LEU A 57 -11.04 -20.76 -15.27
N VAL A 58 -9.90 -21.03 -15.92
CA VAL A 58 -9.86 -21.87 -17.13
C VAL A 58 -10.39 -23.27 -16.85
N MET A 59 -9.93 -23.90 -15.76
CA MET A 59 -10.43 -25.22 -15.34
C MET A 59 -11.92 -25.20 -15.02
N GLY A 60 -12.40 -24.15 -14.37
CA GLY A 60 -13.82 -23.97 -14.08
C GLY A 60 -14.64 -23.86 -15.36
N VAL A 61 -14.22 -22.99 -16.29
CA VAL A 61 -14.91 -22.79 -17.59
C VAL A 61 -14.92 -24.06 -18.44
N THR A 62 -13.89 -24.91 -18.36
CA THR A 62 -13.85 -26.18 -19.11
C THR A 62 -14.64 -27.30 -18.45
N ALA A 63 -14.59 -27.43 -17.11
CA ALA A 63 -15.30 -28.47 -16.38
C ALA A 63 -16.82 -28.21 -16.29
N LEU A 64 -17.22 -26.94 -16.28
CA LEU A 64 -18.60 -26.54 -16.04
C LEU A 64 -19.58 -27.02 -17.13
N PRO A 65 -19.30 -26.94 -18.44
CA PRO A 65 -20.15 -27.54 -19.47
C PRO A 65 -20.36 -29.04 -19.27
N LEU A 66 -19.33 -29.78 -18.86
CA LEU A 66 -19.41 -31.23 -18.61
C LEU A 66 -20.29 -31.55 -17.41
N LEU A 67 -20.21 -30.75 -16.35
CA LEU A 67 -21.08 -30.88 -15.19
C LEU A 67 -22.53 -30.53 -15.53
N LEU A 68 -22.75 -29.45 -16.29
CA LEU A 68 -24.08 -29.04 -16.71
C LEU A 68 -24.76 -30.08 -17.60
N THR A 69 -24.03 -30.70 -18.53
CA THR A 69 -24.58 -31.77 -19.38
C THR A 69 -24.87 -33.02 -18.56
N ALA A 70 -23.96 -33.44 -17.68
CA ALA A 70 -24.19 -34.59 -16.80
C ALA A 70 -25.42 -34.37 -15.88
N PHE A 71 -25.57 -33.15 -15.35
CA PHE A 71 -26.67 -32.81 -14.47
C PHE A 71 -28.00 -32.67 -15.21
N ALA A 72 -28.01 -32.04 -16.40
CA ALA A 72 -29.18 -31.96 -17.26
C ALA A 72 -29.67 -33.36 -17.66
N HIS A 73 -28.75 -34.29 -17.95
CA HIS A 73 -29.09 -35.68 -18.23
C HIS A 73 -29.66 -36.40 -17.01
N SER A 74 -29.10 -36.17 -15.81
CA SER A 74 -29.62 -36.74 -14.56
C SER A 74 -31.03 -36.24 -14.20
N LEU A 75 -31.39 -35.05 -14.67
CA LEU A 75 -32.70 -34.42 -14.44
C LEU A 75 -33.68 -34.62 -15.60
N ASP A 76 -33.27 -35.28 -16.68
CA ASP A 76 -34.11 -35.48 -17.85
C ASP A 76 -35.36 -36.26 -17.45
N GLY A 77 -36.53 -35.74 -17.84
CA GLY A 77 -37.83 -36.32 -17.52
C GLY A 77 -38.35 -36.08 -16.10
N ARG A 78 -37.60 -35.51 -15.15
CA ARG A 78 -38.09 -35.28 -13.77
C ARG A 78 -39.08 -34.13 -13.63
N LEU A 79 -38.95 -33.09 -14.44
CA LEU A 79 -39.83 -31.91 -14.44
C LEU A 79 -40.58 -31.72 -15.77
N GLY A 80 -40.61 -32.75 -16.63
CA GLY A 80 -41.15 -32.65 -17.99
C GLY A 80 -40.32 -31.76 -18.94
N LEU A 81 -39.17 -31.27 -18.48
CA LEU A 81 -38.18 -30.56 -19.28
C LEU A 81 -37.24 -31.56 -19.94
N SER A 82 -36.98 -31.35 -21.23
CA SER A 82 -35.94 -32.09 -21.95
C SER A 82 -34.55 -31.69 -21.48
N THR A 83 -33.55 -32.55 -21.68
CA THR A 83 -32.13 -32.23 -21.47
C THR A 83 -31.74 -30.85 -22.06
N GLY A 84 -32.27 -30.49 -23.24
CA GLY A 84 -32.03 -29.18 -23.86
C GLY A 84 -32.60 -28.00 -23.05
N GLY A 85 -33.79 -28.15 -22.46
CA GLY A 85 -34.40 -27.13 -21.59
C GLY A 85 -33.59 -26.89 -20.32
N TRP A 86 -33.06 -27.95 -19.70
CA TRP A 86 -32.18 -27.85 -18.54
C TRP A 86 -30.86 -27.14 -18.85
N LEU A 87 -30.22 -27.47 -19.97
CA LEU A 87 -28.99 -26.79 -20.40
C LEU A 87 -29.22 -25.30 -20.65
N LEU A 88 -30.36 -24.94 -21.23
CA LEU A 88 -30.72 -23.54 -21.50
C LEU A 88 -30.94 -22.77 -20.18
N LEU A 89 -31.65 -23.37 -19.22
CA LEU A 89 -31.85 -22.80 -17.88
C LEU A 89 -30.51 -22.54 -17.17
N PHE A 90 -29.63 -23.55 -17.10
CA PHE A 90 -28.34 -23.40 -16.45
C PHE A 90 -27.45 -22.40 -17.16
N GLY A 91 -27.43 -22.41 -18.49
CA GLY A 91 -26.72 -21.43 -19.31
C GLY A 91 -27.18 -20.00 -19.02
N ALA A 92 -28.49 -19.76 -18.91
CA ALA A 92 -29.04 -18.45 -18.59
C ALA A 92 -28.64 -17.97 -17.19
N VAL A 93 -28.72 -18.84 -16.18
CA VAL A 93 -28.28 -18.53 -14.81
C VAL A 93 -26.80 -18.16 -14.80
N LEU A 94 -25.95 -18.93 -15.50
CA LEU A 94 -24.53 -18.66 -15.55
C LEU A 94 -24.17 -17.38 -16.31
N ALA A 95 -24.87 -17.09 -17.40
CA ALA A 95 -24.69 -15.88 -18.19
C ALA A 95 -24.92 -14.61 -17.35
N VAL A 96 -25.78 -14.67 -16.31
CA VAL A 96 -25.99 -13.57 -15.37
C VAL A 96 -25.01 -13.64 -14.19
N ALA A 97 -24.76 -14.82 -13.63
CA ALA A 97 -23.91 -14.98 -12.45
C ALA A 97 -22.44 -14.58 -12.73
N ALA A 98 -21.88 -15.00 -13.86
CA ALA A 98 -20.50 -14.72 -14.23
C ALA A 98 -20.15 -13.22 -14.30
N PRO A 99 -20.88 -12.36 -15.04
CA PRO A 99 -20.59 -10.92 -15.07
C PRO A 99 -20.87 -10.26 -13.72
N THR A 100 -21.85 -10.74 -12.95
CA THR A 100 -22.16 -10.18 -11.61
C THR A 100 -20.99 -10.38 -10.65
N VAL A 101 -20.42 -11.60 -10.61
CA VAL A 101 -19.23 -11.90 -9.80
C VAL A 101 -18.02 -11.13 -10.32
N GLY A 102 -17.83 -11.06 -11.64
CA GLY A 102 -16.75 -10.27 -12.25
C GLY A 102 -16.82 -8.79 -11.88
N TRP A 103 -18.02 -8.20 -11.92
CA TRP A 103 -18.26 -6.82 -11.52
C TRP A 103 -18.00 -6.59 -10.04
N LEU A 104 -18.44 -7.49 -9.15
CA LEU A 104 -18.17 -7.42 -7.72
C LEU A 104 -16.66 -7.54 -7.40
N ALA A 105 -15.97 -8.47 -8.06
CA ALA A 105 -14.53 -8.65 -7.92
C ALA A 105 -13.78 -7.39 -8.40
N TRP A 106 -14.16 -6.84 -9.55
CA TRP A 106 -13.62 -5.58 -10.06
C TRP A 106 -13.88 -4.41 -9.12
N HIS A 107 -15.10 -4.29 -8.59
CA HIS A 107 -15.43 -3.23 -7.65
C HIS A 107 -14.61 -3.33 -6.37
N ARG A 108 -14.42 -4.54 -5.83
CA ARG A 108 -13.57 -4.76 -4.65
C ARG A 108 -12.12 -4.44 -4.93
N PHE A 109 -11.61 -4.85 -6.10
CA PHE A 109 -10.26 -4.54 -6.54
C PHE A 109 -10.04 -3.03 -6.68
N ARG A 110 -10.98 -2.32 -7.33
CA ARG A 110 -10.94 -0.86 -7.49
C ARG A 110 -10.91 -0.13 -6.15
N ARG A 111 -11.72 -0.54 -5.16
CA ARG A 111 -11.68 0.06 -3.81
C ARG A 111 -10.32 -0.09 -3.14
N ARG A 112 -9.65 -1.24 -3.31
CA ARG A 112 -8.30 -1.47 -2.76
C ARG A 112 -7.22 -0.67 -3.48
N MET A 113 -7.33 -0.51 -4.79
CA MET A 113 -6.40 0.31 -5.60
C MET A 113 -6.47 1.80 -5.27
N VAL A 114 -7.64 2.32 -4.88
CA VAL A 114 -7.77 3.71 -4.41
C VAL A 114 -7.02 3.91 -3.10
N GLY A 115 -7.15 2.98 -2.14
CA GLY A 115 -6.40 3.03 -0.89
C GLY A 115 -4.88 2.98 -1.11
N LEU A 116 -4.42 2.17 -2.05
CA LEU A 116 -3.00 2.08 -2.45
C LEU A 116 -2.47 3.37 -3.09
N ARG A 117 -3.27 4.05 -3.90
CA ARG A 117 -2.91 5.37 -4.45
C ARG A 117 -2.77 6.39 -3.34
N GLN A 118 -3.72 6.42 -2.42
CA GLN A 118 -3.67 7.34 -1.29
C GLN A 118 -2.44 7.09 -0.41
N THR A 119 -2.10 5.82 -0.11
CA THR A 119 -0.88 5.51 0.67
C THR A 119 0.40 5.88 -0.07
N LEU A 120 0.42 5.76 -1.41
CA LEU A 120 1.57 6.21 -2.21
C LEU A 120 1.70 7.74 -2.25
N ASP A 121 0.58 8.45 -2.34
CA ASP A 121 0.55 9.91 -2.32
C ASP A 121 0.99 10.43 -0.94
N GLU A 122 0.51 9.84 0.15
CA GLU A 122 0.95 10.14 1.53
C GLU A 122 2.46 9.88 1.71
N LEU A 123 2.96 8.75 1.21
CA LEU A 123 4.40 8.44 1.24
C LEU A 123 5.25 9.41 0.44
N HIS A 124 4.73 9.92 -0.67
CA HIS A 124 5.43 10.92 -1.48
C HIS A 124 5.47 12.27 -0.75
N GLU A 125 4.37 12.66 -0.09
CA GLU A 125 4.31 13.88 0.71
C GLU A 125 5.27 13.82 1.91
N ASP A 126 5.33 12.69 2.62
CA ASP A 126 6.29 12.45 3.70
C ASP A 126 7.75 12.55 3.20
N ALA A 127 8.03 12.01 2.01
CA ALA A 127 9.35 12.09 1.39
C ALA A 127 9.74 13.53 1.02
N VAL A 128 8.77 14.34 0.55
CA VAL A 128 8.98 15.76 0.29
C VAL A 128 9.22 16.51 1.59
N TRP A 129 8.42 16.27 2.62
CA TRP A 129 8.55 16.92 3.93
C TRP A 129 9.92 16.62 4.58
N MET A 130 10.36 15.37 4.53
CA MET A 130 11.70 15.00 5.01
C MET A 130 12.81 15.76 4.27
N ARG A 131 12.69 15.91 2.96
CA ARG A 131 13.67 16.65 2.15
C ARG A 131 13.69 18.13 2.52
N GLU A 132 12.54 18.76 2.72
CA GLU A 132 12.44 20.16 3.15
C GLU A 132 13.03 20.36 4.55
N TRP A 133 12.74 19.45 5.48
CA TRP A 133 13.29 19.50 6.84
C TRP A 133 14.82 19.40 6.83
N LEU A 134 15.39 18.50 6.02
CA LEU A 134 16.84 18.38 5.82
C LEU A 134 17.47 19.67 5.26
N GLN A 135 16.80 20.37 4.35
CA GLN A 135 17.31 21.62 3.76
C GLN A 135 17.21 22.82 4.70
N ARG A 136 16.27 22.82 5.64
CA ARG A 136 16.10 23.92 6.63
C ARG A 136 17.21 23.96 7.66
N ASP A 137 17.74 22.80 8.06
CA ASP A 137 18.83 22.74 9.03
C ASP A 137 20.14 23.37 8.51
N ASP A 138 20.39 23.26 7.20
CA ASP A 138 21.55 23.88 6.54
C ASP A 138 21.45 25.42 6.47
N GLN A 139 20.25 25.99 6.64
CA GLN A 139 20.00 27.45 6.58
C GLN A 139 19.94 28.11 7.96
N SER A 140 20.38 27.44 9.03
CA SER A 140 20.49 28.06 10.34
C SER A 140 21.28 29.38 10.23
N PRO A 141 20.71 30.54 10.62
CA PRO A 141 21.35 31.83 10.43
C PRO A 141 22.72 31.82 11.12
N PRO A 142 23.75 32.42 10.51
CA PRO A 142 25.07 32.47 11.11
C PRO A 142 24.95 33.07 12.52
N PRO A 143 25.69 32.55 13.51
CA PRO A 143 25.63 33.06 14.87
C PRO A 143 25.90 34.56 14.83
N LEU A 144 24.93 35.35 15.29
CA LEU A 144 25.04 36.81 15.37
C LEU A 144 26.36 37.18 16.02
N ASP A 145 27.14 38.00 15.32
CA ASP A 145 28.41 38.52 15.79
C ASP A 145 28.17 39.23 17.14
N PRO A 146 28.88 38.88 18.22
CA PRO A 146 28.67 39.48 19.53
C PRO A 146 28.67 41.02 19.52
N ALA A 147 29.31 41.64 18.53
CA ALA A 147 29.34 43.10 18.34
C ALA A 147 27.96 43.74 18.05
N GLU A 148 26.99 43.01 17.49
CA GLU A 148 25.64 43.56 17.22
C GLU A 148 24.69 43.50 18.42
N ARG A 149 25.01 42.73 19.46
CA ARG A 149 24.13 42.60 20.65
C ARG A 149 24.25 43.76 21.63
N GLU A 150 25.33 44.54 21.58
CA GLU A 150 25.57 45.65 22.51
C GLU A 150 24.96 46.99 22.05
N SER A 151 24.50 47.12 20.79
CA SER A 151 24.02 48.40 20.23
C SER A 151 22.51 48.65 20.34
N THR A 152 21.74 47.68 20.83
CA THR A 152 20.26 47.74 20.84
C THR A 152 19.64 48.06 22.22
N THR A 153 20.46 48.43 23.21
CA THR A 153 20.03 48.70 24.60
C THR A 153 20.15 50.16 25.06
N ASP A 154 20.15 51.12 24.14
CA ASP A 154 20.02 52.56 24.48
C ASP A 154 18.59 53.09 24.26
#